data_AF-A0A8X6PMS1-F1
#
_entry.id   AF-A0A8X6PMS1-F1
#
_cell.length_a   1.000
_cell.length_b   1.000
_cell.length_c   1.000
_cell.angle_alpha   90.00
_cell.angle_beta   90.00
_cell.angle_gamma   90.00
#
_symmetry.space_group_name_H-M   'P 1'
#
loop_
_entity.id
_entity.type
_entity.pdbx_description
1 polymer ?
#
loop_
_entity_poly.entity_id
_entity_poly.type
_entity_poly.pdbx_seq_one_letter_code
_entity_poly.pdbx_strand_id
1 'polypeptide(L)'
;MIVKPLTVFRGKNAIDEFLRKLLQEEKLILHTCVRYFASNAQFITRKGYYPYEHFDSFCKFYETQLPTRSAFFNNITNENLSKEDYEYAHHIWNIFQMRTLGDYHDLYVTVDVLLLADIFENFRTVRQNYYKIDPCHTYTAPGLAWQVSLKMTKVRLELLTDIDMPLFIEKGIRGGVVMISHRYVEANNVYLPTCDSRLPCNYIIYLDANNLYGWAMSQNLPTHDFSCTDEYVNFMDVPGHSDIGYVLEVDLEYPDELHDLHNCNLLAPEKIEVSLNVLPILKILLKN
;
A
#
# COMPACT_ATOMS: atom_id res chain seq x y z
N MET A 1 17.39 13.25 -5.12
CA MET A 1 15.98 13.63 -5.41
C MET A 1 15.15 13.27 -4.18
N ILE A 2 14.69 14.26 -3.41
CA ILE A 2 13.88 14.00 -2.20
C ILE A 2 12.48 13.62 -2.69
N VAL A 3 12.28 12.33 -2.94
CA VAL A 3 10.93 11.77 -3.06
C VAL A 3 10.36 11.84 -1.65
N LYS A 4 9.57 12.88 -1.35
CA LYS A 4 8.71 12.84 -0.16
C LYS A 4 7.95 11.51 -0.24
N PRO A 5 8.02 10.66 0.81
CA PRO A 5 7.37 9.37 0.76
C PRO A 5 5.90 9.62 0.46
N LEU A 6 5.42 9.05 -0.66
CA LEU A 6 4.00 8.80 -0.85
C LEU A 6 3.62 7.93 0.32
N THR A 7 3.05 8.54 1.36
CA THR A 7 2.51 7.83 2.50
C THR A 7 1.37 6.99 1.92
N VAL A 8 1.64 5.70 1.72
CA VAL A 8 0.59 4.75 1.34
C VAL A 8 -0.25 4.56 2.60
N PHE A 9 -1.33 5.32 2.72
CA PHE A 9 -2.30 5.12 3.79
C PHE A 9 -3.00 3.78 3.57
N ARG A 10 -2.53 2.74 4.26
CA ARG A 10 -3.23 1.46 4.37
C ARG A 10 -4.09 1.50 5.63
N GLY A 11 -5.39 1.67 5.48
CA GLY A 11 -6.33 1.64 6.59
C GLY A 11 -7.73 2.15 6.24
N LYS A 12 -8.74 1.68 6.97
CA LYS A 12 -10.17 1.99 6.81
C LYS A 12 -10.54 3.48 6.87
N ASN A 13 -9.65 4.32 7.40
CA ASN A 13 -9.81 5.77 7.53
C ASN A 13 -8.76 6.56 6.74
N ALA A 14 -8.09 5.92 5.77
CA ALA A 14 -7.04 6.55 4.98
C ALA A 14 -7.48 7.89 4.37
N ILE A 15 -8.71 7.97 3.84
CA ILE A 15 -9.25 9.20 3.28
C ILE A 15 -9.51 10.24 4.37
N ASP A 16 -10.01 9.85 5.54
CA ASP A 16 -10.34 10.78 6.62
C ASP A 16 -9.08 11.35 7.28
N GLU A 17 -8.08 10.49 7.50
CA GLU A 17 -6.75 10.89 7.98
C GLU A 17 -6.02 11.75 6.96
N PHE A 18 -6.08 11.38 5.68
CA PHE A 18 -5.52 12.17 4.58
C PHE A 18 -6.22 13.52 4.44
N LEU A 19 -7.55 13.57 4.51
CA LEU A 19 -8.33 14.81 4.51
C LEU A 19 -7.95 15.71 5.68
N ARG A 20 -7.88 15.18 6.90
CA ARG A 20 -7.45 15.95 8.08
C ARG A 20 -6.07 16.56 7.87
N LYS A 21 -5.13 15.76 7.34
CA LYS A 21 -3.79 16.23 7.05
C LYS A 21 -3.77 17.30 5.96
N LEU A 22 -4.51 17.11 4.86
CA LEU A 22 -4.60 18.08 3.77
C LEU A 22 -5.26 19.39 4.20
N LEU A 23 -6.29 19.33 5.05
CA LEU A 23 -6.98 20.51 5.57
C LEU A 23 -6.10 21.29 6.56
N GLN A 24 -5.33 20.59 7.41
CA GLN A 24 -4.49 21.22 8.43
C GLN A 24 -3.13 21.69 7.89
N GLU A 25 -2.46 20.87 7.09
CA GLU A 25 -1.07 21.10 6.66
C GLU A 25 -0.97 21.73 5.27
N GLU A 26 -1.79 21.30 4.31
CA GLU A 26 -1.69 21.71 2.90
C GLU A 26 -2.72 22.77 2.48
N LYS A 27 -3.56 23.24 3.42
CA LYS A 27 -4.62 24.25 3.19
C LYS A 27 -5.52 23.89 2.01
N LEU A 28 -5.96 22.64 1.92
CA LEU A 28 -6.95 22.23 0.93
C LEU A 28 -8.20 23.11 1.04
N ILE A 29 -8.60 23.73 -0.07
CA ILE A 29 -9.85 24.49 -0.15
C ILE A 29 -10.92 23.57 -0.75
N LEU A 30 -11.95 23.27 0.03
CA LEU A 30 -13.08 22.43 -0.39
C LEU A 30 -14.04 23.22 -1.29
N HIS A 31 -13.63 23.50 -2.52
CA HIS A 31 -14.38 24.35 -3.44
C HIS A 31 -15.79 23.81 -3.75
N THR A 32 -15.90 22.51 -4.01
CA THR A 32 -17.16 21.87 -4.39
C THR A 32 -18.08 21.73 -3.18
N CYS A 33 -17.54 21.37 -2.01
CA CYS A 33 -18.32 21.32 -0.77
C CYS A 33 -18.82 22.72 -0.36
N VAL A 34 -17.97 23.76 -0.44
CA VAL A 34 -18.36 25.14 -0.13
C VAL A 34 -19.42 25.63 -1.12
N ARG A 35 -19.30 25.28 -2.40
CA ARG A 35 -20.31 25.65 -3.40
C ARG A 35 -21.65 24.97 -3.15
N TYR A 36 -21.66 23.71 -2.71
CA TYR A 36 -22.88 22.95 -2.50
C TYR A 36 -23.56 23.25 -1.16
N PHE A 37 -22.80 23.29 -0.07
CA PHE A 37 -23.33 23.44 1.29
C PHE A 37 -23.24 24.87 1.84
N ALA A 38 -22.60 25.80 1.13
CA ALA A 38 -22.41 27.18 1.56
C ALA A 38 -21.85 27.26 3.00
N SER A 39 -22.54 27.96 3.92
CA SER A 39 -22.13 28.10 5.33
C SER A 39 -22.06 26.76 6.08
N ASN A 40 -22.79 25.73 5.62
CA ASN A 40 -22.81 24.43 6.29
C ASN A 40 -21.62 23.54 5.90
N ALA A 41 -20.81 23.93 4.91
CA ALA A 41 -19.65 23.17 4.48
C ALA A 41 -18.63 22.94 5.61
N GLN A 42 -18.54 23.85 6.59
CA GLN A 42 -17.66 23.71 7.76
C GLN A 42 -17.95 22.47 8.61
N PHE A 43 -19.19 21.97 8.57
CA PHE A 43 -19.60 20.78 9.32
C PHE A 43 -19.31 19.49 8.55
N ILE A 44 -18.99 19.59 7.26
CA ILE A 44 -18.75 18.49 6.33
C ILE A 44 -17.29 18.54 5.87
N THR A 45 -16.38 18.42 6.83
CA THR A 45 -14.92 18.43 6.59
C THR A 45 -14.28 17.06 6.77
N ARG A 46 -15.10 16.07 7.12
CA ARG A 46 -14.71 14.67 7.32
C ARG A 46 -15.81 13.74 6.83
N LYS A 47 -15.45 12.48 6.64
CA LYS A 47 -16.40 11.43 6.26
C LYS A 47 -17.44 11.23 7.37
N GLY A 48 -18.71 11.06 6.97
CA GLY A 48 -19.79 10.73 7.89
C GLY A 48 -19.73 9.27 8.38
N TYR A 49 -20.60 8.93 9.33
CA TYR A 49 -20.79 7.54 9.77
C TYR A 49 -22.10 7.02 9.18
N TYR A 50 -22.14 5.75 8.76
CA TYR A 50 -23.32 5.21 8.09
C TYR A 50 -23.69 3.83 8.66
N PRO A 51 -24.96 3.60 9.05
CA PRO A 51 -25.38 2.34 9.65
C PRO A 51 -25.73 1.32 8.55
N TYR A 52 -24.71 0.79 7.88
CA TYR A 52 -24.87 -0.06 6.69
C TYR A 52 -25.84 -1.24 6.90
N GLU A 53 -25.70 -1.94 8.02
CA GLU A 53 -26.53 -3.12 8.34
C GLU A 53 -27.99 -2.76 8.66
N HIS A 54 -28.27 -1.50 9.00
CA HIS A 54 -29.63 -1.04 9.30
C HIS A 54 -30.46 -0.84 8.03
N PHE A 55 -29.83 -0.57 6.89
CA PHE A 55 -30.49 -0.35 5.60
C PHE A 55 -30.72 -1.67 4.85
N ASP A 56 -31.53 -2.54 5.44
CA ASP A 56 -31.90 -3.85 4.88
C ASP A 56 -33.10 -3.80 3.91
N SER A 57 -33.79 -2.67 3.84
CA SER A 57 -35.00 -2.49 3.06
C SER A 57 -35.26 -1.01 2.75
N PHE A 58 -35.98 -0.73 1.66
CA PHE A 58 -36.34 0.65 1.29
C PHE A 58 -37.22 1.35 2.33
N CYS A 59 -37.96 0.60 3.14
CA CYS A 59 -38.78 1.16 4.22
C CYS A 59 -37.95 1.95 5.23
N LYS A 60 -36.67 1.59 5.42
CA LYS A 60 -35.75 2.24 6.34
C LYS A 60 -35.48 3.70 6.02
N PHE A 61 -35.53 4.07 4.74
CA PHE A 61 -35.35 5.46 4.31
C PHE A 61 -36.43 6.39 4.84
N TYR A 62 -37.62 5.87 5.18
CA TYR A 62 -38.71 6.68 5.71
C TYR A 62 -38.71 6.79 7.24
N GLU A 63 -37.79 6.11 7.95
CA GLU A 63 -37.66 6.25 9.40
C GLU A 63 -37.27 7.68 9.77
N THR A 64 -37.94 8.25 10.78
CA THR A 64 -37.82 9.68 11.10
C THR A 64 -36.83 9.99 12.21
N GLN A 65 -35.99 9.03 12.57
CA GLN A 65 -35.01 9.16 13.65
C GLN A 65 -33.72 8.44 13.28
N LEU A 66 -32.61 8.95 13.81
CA LEU A 66 -31.33 8.24 13.72
C LEU A 66 -31.44 6.91 14.48
N PRO A 67 -30.99 5.78 13.91
CA PRO A 67 -31.01 4.50 14.60
C PRO A 67 -30.05 4.50 15.80
N THR A 68 -30.22 3.51 16.68
CA THR A 68 -29.38 3.39 17.87
C THR A 68 -27.91 3.20 17.52
N ARG A 69 -27.00 3.59 18.42
CA ARG A 69 -25.55 3.42 18.22
C ARG A 69 -25.14 1.99 17.86
N SER A 70 -25.84 0.98 18.39
CA SER A 70 -25.62 -0.44 18.06
C SER A 70 -25.84 -0.76 16.57
N ALA A 71 -26.68 0.00 15.87
CA ALA A 71 -26.93 -0.17 14.45
C ALA A 71 -25.77 0.34 13.57
N PHE A 72 -24.83 1.08 14.14
CA PHE A 72 -23.59 1.54 13.49
C PHE A 72 -22.42 0.57 13.71
N PHE A 73 -22.69 -0.68 14.10
CA PHE A 73 -21.65 -1.69 14.28
C PHE A 73 -20.93 -1.98 12.96
N ASN A 74 -19.60 -2.01 13.00
CA ASN A 74 -18.78 -2.24 11.82
C ASN A 74 -18.28 -3.68 11.79
N ASN A 75 -18.91 -4.53 10.98
CA ASN A 75 -18.55 -5.95 10.83
C ASN A 75 -17.09 -6.18 10.42
N ILE A 76 -16.49 -5.25 9.67
CA ILE A 76 -15.12 -5.41 9.18
C ILE A 76 -14.09 -5.13 10.29
N THR A 77 -14.40 -4.29 11.29
CA THR A 77 -13.50 -4.01 12.44
C THR A 77 -13.95 -4.72 13.71
N ASN A 78 -15.16 -5.29 13.69
CA ASN A 78 -15.79 -5.90 14.85
C ASN A 78 -15.92 -4.93 16.03
N GLU A 79 -16.18 -3.65 15.72
CA GLU A 79 -16.20 -2.55 16.67
C GLU A 79 -17.51 -1.74 16.57
N ASN A 80 -17.96 -1.23 17.71
CA ASN A 80 -19.06 -0.26 17.77
C ASN A 80 -18.54 1.15 17.50
N LEU A 81 -19.40 2.00 16.93
CA LEU A 81 -19.12 3.42 16.80
C LEU A 81 -18.82 4.06 18.18
N SER A 82 -17.80 4.92 18.24
CA SER A 82 -17.48 5.67 19.46
C SER A 82 -18.66 6.56 19.89
N LYS A 83 -18.69 6.97 21.15
CA LYS A 83 -19.77 7.82 21.66
C LYS A 83 -19.72 9.19 20.98
N GLU A 84 -18.52 9.73 20.83
CA GLU A 84 -18.22 11.02 20.24
C GLU A 84 -18.63 11.08 18.77
N ASP A 85 -18.37 10.00 18.03
CA ASP A 85 -18.74 9.90 16.62
C ASP A 85 -20.26 9.75 16.41
N TYR A 86 -20.93 9.06 17.33
CA TYR A 86 -22.38 8.97 17.34
C TYR A 86 -23.04 10.32 17.68
N GLU A 87 -22.49 11.05 18.66
CA GLU A 87 -22.93 12.42 18.99
C GLU A 87 -22.75 13.36 17.79
N TYR A 88 -21.67 13.20 17.03
CA TYR A 88 -21.48 13.94 15.79
C TYR A 88 -22.54 13.61 14.73
N ALA A 89 -22.92 12.34 14.55
CA ALA A 89 -24.00 11.97 13.62
C ALA A 89 -25.33 12.64 14.01
N HIS A 90 -25.65 12.69 15.31
CA HIS A 90 -26.81 13.44 15.83
C HIS A 90 -26.70 14.94 15.58
N HIS A 91 -25.50 15.52 15.74
CA HIS A 91 -25.27 16.93 15.48
C HIS A 91 -25.52 17.28 14.00
N ILE A 92 -25.02 16.45 13.08
CA ILE A 92 -25.26 16.60 11.63
C ILE A 92 -26.76 16.47 11.30
N TRP A 93 -27.45 15.48 11.86
CA TRP A 93 -28.89 15.31 11.69
C TRP A 93 -29.67 16.60 12.03
N ASN A 94 -29.29 17.24 13.14
CA ASN A 94 -29.93 18.47 13.62
C ASN A 94 -29.57 19.70 12.77
N ILE A 95 -28.29 19.89 12.41
CA ILE A 95 -27.84 21.04 11.60
C ILE A 95 -28.53 21.06 10.24
N PHE A 96 -28.63 19.90 9.59
CA PHE A 96 -29.25 19.75 8.28
C PHE A 96 -30.77 19.58 8.35
N GLN A 97 -31.36 19.66 9.56
CA GLN A 97 -32.80 19.57 9.80
C GLN A 97 -33.44 18.35 9.13
N MET A 98 -32.76 17.21 9.21
CA MET A 98 -33.19 15.99 8.56
C MET A 98 -34.49 15.47 9.15
N ARG A 99 -35.36 14.97 8.29
CA ARG A 99 -36.67 14.45 8.69
C ARG A 99 -36.70 12.93 8.61
N THR A 100 -35.91 12.37 7.71
CA THR A 100 -35.91 10.95 7.40
C THR A 100 -34.49 10.40 7.28
N LEU A 101 -34.33 9.08 7.44
CA LEU A 101 -33.05 8.43 7.17
C LEU A 101 -32.65 8.50 5.69
N GLY A 102 -33.60 8.75 4.79
CA GLY A 102 -33.32 9.08 3.39
C GLY A 102 -32.57 10.39 3.25
N ASP A 103 -32.97 11.44 3.98
CA ASP A 103 -32.22 12.71 3.99
C ASP A 103 -30.78 12.51 4.49
N TYR A 104 -30.60 11.64 5.49
CA TYR A 104 -29.29 11.28 6.02
C TYR A 104 -28.44 10.50 5.01
N HIS A 105 -29.05 9.56 4.28
CA HIS A 105 -28.40 8.82 3.21
C HIS A 105 -27.96 9.73 2.07
N ASP A 106 -28.87 10.58 1.58
CA ASP A 106 -28.58 11.49 0.48
C ASP A 106 -27.45 12.45 0.87
N LEU A 107 -27.46 12.98 2.10
CA LEU A 107 -26.34 13.77 2.59
C LEU A 107 -25.06 12.92 2.61
N TYR A 108 -25.07 11.74 3.24
CA TYR A 108 -23.89 10.88 3.35
C TYR A 108 -23.22 10.63 2.00
N VAL A 109 -24.00 10.21 0.99
CA VAL A 109 -23.49 9.92 -0.36
C VAL A 109 -23.02 11.20 -1.05
N THR A 110 -23.77 12.29 -0.92
CA THR A 110 -23.39 13.59 -1.50
C THR A 110 -22.05 14.06 -0.93
N VAL A 111 -21.86 13.95 0.38
CA VAL A 111 -20.62 14.30 1.07
C VAL A 111 -19.45 13.46 0.57
N ASP A 112 -19.62 12.13 0.47
CA ASP A 112 -18.57 11.23 -0.02
C ASP A 112 -18.13 11.60 -1.44
N VAL A 113 -19.07 11.93 -2.33
CA VAL A 113 -18.78 12.35 -3.71
C VAL A 113 -18.09 13.70 -3.77
N LEU A 114 -18.59 14.70 -3.03
CA LEU A 114 -18.04 16.06 -3.05
C LEU A 114 -16.64 16.12 -2.45
N LEU A 115 -16.39 15.41 -1.34
CA LEU A 115 -15.07 15.30 -0.74
C LEU A 115 -14.08 14.62 -1.69
N LEU A 116 -14.49 13.52 -2.34
CA LEU A 116 -13.64 12.85 -3.32
C LEU A 116 -13.32 13.78 -4.50
N ALA A 117 -14.31 14.53 -5.00
CA ALA A 117 -14.10 15.49 -6.07
C ALA A 117 -13.09 16.59 -5.68
N ASP A 118 -13.24 17.19 -4.50
CA ASP A 118 -12.31 18.22 -4.01
C ASP A 118 -10.88 17.68 -3.82
N ILE A 119 -10.74 16.48 -3.24
CA ILE A 119 -9.42 15.81 -3.11
C ILE A 119 -8.80 15.57 -4.49
N PHE A 120 -9.60 15.06 -5.44
CA PHE A 120 -9.09 14.68 -6.75
C PHE A 120 -8.74 15.90 -7.60
N GLU A 121 -9.53 16.97 -7.57
CA GLU A 121 -9.21 18.23 -8.25
C GLU A 121 -7.94 18.87 -7.69
N ASN A 122 -7.72 18.81 -6.37
CA ASN A 122 -6.46 19.23 -5.79
C ASN A 122 -5.29 18.34 -6.25
N PHE A 123 -5.48 17.02 -6.25
CA PHE A 123 -4.47 16.07 -6.75
C PHE A 123 -4.11 16.35 -8.22
N ARG A 124 -5.10 16.60 -9.07
CA ARG A 124 -4.91 17.00 -10.48
C ARG A 124 -4.14 18.30 -10.58
N THR A 125 -4.51 19.32 -9.81
CA THR A 125 -3.83 20.62 -9.79
C THR A 125 -2.36 20.47 -9.39
N VAL A 126 -2.06 19.73 -8.32
CA VAL A 126 -0.69 19.48 -7.87
C VAL A 126 0.12 18.72 -8.92
N ARG A 127 -0.45 17.65 -9.49
CA ARG A 127 0.23 16.83 -10.51
C ARG A 127 0.47 17.61 -11.81
N GLN A 128 -0.52 18.37 -12.26
CA GLN A 128 -0.39 19.22 -13.43
C GLN A 128 0.64 20.33 -13.19
N ASN A 129 0.67 20.94 -12.01
CA ASN A 129 1.65 21.99 -11.71
C ASN A 129 3.08 21.45 -11.65
N TYR A 130 3.29 20.31 -10.99
CA TYR A 130 4.63 19.78 -10.72
C TYR A 130 5.19 18.95 -11.88
N TYR A 131 4.39 18.03 -12.43
CA TYR A 131 4.84 17.09 -13.47
C TYR A 131 4.32 17.45 -14.87
N LYS A 132 3.40 18.42 -14.99
CA LYS A 132 2.73 18.77 -16.25
C LYS A 132 2.04 17.55 -16.90
N ILE A 133 1.48 16.67 -16.08
CA ILE A 133 0.70 15.50 -16.48
C ILE A 133 -0.61 15.56 -15.70
N ASP A 134 -1.75 15.48 -16.40
CA ASP A 134 -3.07 15.38 -15.79
C ASP A 134 -3.36 13.91 -15.48
N PRO A 135 -3.59 13.56 -14.20
CA PRO A 135 -3.99 12.21 -13.80
C PRO A 135 -5.20 11.66 -14.54
N CYS A 136 -6.13 12.50 -15.03
CA CYS A 136 -7.29 12.07 -15.82
C CYS A 136 -6.92 11.41 -17.16
N HIS A 137 -5.69 11.60 -17.65
CA HIS A 137 -5.19 10.93 -18.85
C HIS A 137 -4.45 9.62 -18.54
N THR A 138 -4.58 9.12 -17.32
CA THR A 138 -3.98 7.86 -16.86
C THR A 138 -5.03 6.98 -16.23
N TYR A 139 -4.97 5.67 -16.50
CA TYR A 139 -5.96 4.73 -15.98
C TYR A 139 -5.76 4.39 -14.50
N THR A 140 -4.51 4.40 -14.03
CA THR A 140 -4.14 3.95 -12.68
C THR A 140 -2.99 4.77 -12.11
N ALA A 141 -2.86 4.78 -10.78
CA ALA A 141 -1.75 5.46 -10.10
C ALA A 141 -0.36 4.93 -10.51
N PRO A 142 -0.13 3.60 -10.70
CA PRO A 142 1.11 3.10 -11.29
C PRO A 142 1.37 3.61 -12.71
N GLY A 143 0.34 3.68 -13.55
CA GLY A 143 0.45 4.25 -14.90
C GLY A 143 0.86 5.73 -14.88
N LEU A 144 0.29 6.52 -13.96
CA LEU A 144 0.72 7.89 -13.71
C LEU A 144 2.17 7.97 -13.25
N ALA A 145 2.56 7.14 -12.27
CA ALA A 145 3.92 7.11 -11.76
C ALA A 145 4.93 6.77 -12.86
N TRP A 146 4.59 5.82 -13.74
CA TRP A 146 5.38 5.43 -14.90
C TRP A 146 5.56 6.55 -15.93
N GLN A 147 4.47 7.23 -16.31
CA GLN A 147 4.56 8.36 -17.24
C GLN A 147 5.39 9.51 -16.64
N VAL A 148 5.21 9.77 -15.34
CA VAL A 148 5.99 10.77 -14.61
C VAL A 148 7.48 10.39 -14.60
N SER A 149 7.82 9.13 -14.30
CA SER A 149 9.22 8.68 -14.23
C SER A 149 9.91 8.81 -15.59
N LEU A 150 9.26 8.36 -16.68
CA LEU A 150 9.78 8.51 -18.04
C LEU A 150 9.99 9.98 -18.42
N LYS A 151 9.03 10.85 -18.09
CA LYS A 151 9.12 12.28 -18.40
C LYS A 151 10.25 12.98 -17.64
N MET A 152 10.42 12.65 -16.35
CA MET A 152 11.44 13.27 -15.51
C MET A 152 12.85 12.81 -15.88
N THR A 153 13.02 11.50 -16.10
CA THR A 153 14.32 10.91 -16.44
C THR A 153 14.70 11.13 -17.90
N LYS A 154 13.71 11.30 -18.78
CA LYS A 154 13.86 11.36 -20.25
C LYS A 154 14.53 10.11 -20.83
N VAL A 155 14.55 9.01 -20.08
CA VAL A 155 15.08 7.73 -20.52
C VAL A 155 14.27 7.22 -21.71
N ARG A 156 14.95 6.60 -22.68
CA ARG A 156 14.31 5.84 -23.74
C ARG A 156 14.56 4.37 -23.44
N LEU A 157 13.48 3.65 -23.19
CA LEU A 157 13.54 2.22 -22.95
C LEU A 157 13.39 1.52 -24.29
N GLU A 158 14.34 0.65 -24.60
CA GLU A 158 14.23 -0.26 -25.74
C GLU A 158 13.16 -1.32 -25.45
N LEU A 159 12.39 -1.66 -26.48
CA LEU A 159 11.43 -2.75 -26.41
C LEU A 159 12.13 -4.06 -26.79
N LEU A 160 11.99 -5.07 -25.95
CA LEU A 160 12.41 -6.43 -26.29
C LEU A 160 11.56 -6.94 -27.45
N THR A 161 12.20 -7.27 -28.57
CA THR A 161 11.52 -7.73 -29.80
C THR A 161 11.57 -9.24 -29.97
N ASP A 162 12.58 -9.89 -29.40
CA ASP A 162 12.65 -11.34 -29.25
C ASP A 162 11.75 -11.77 -28.09
N ILE A 163 10.96 -12.83 -28.27
CA ILE A 163 10.06 -13.38 -27.25
C ILE A 163 10.82 -14.15 -26.16
N ASP A 164 11.99 -14.68 -26.48
CA ASP A 164 12.76 -15.49 -25.52
C ASP A 164 13.37 -14.59 -24.42
N MET A 165 13.74 -13.35 -24.75
CA MET A 165 14.26 -12.35 -23.80
C MET A 165 13.27 -12.00 -22.66
N PRO A 166 12.02 -11.56 -22.92
CA PRO A 166 11.06 -11.27 -21.85
C PRO A 166 10.68 -12.54 -21.08
N LEU A 167 10.55 -13.71 -21.73
CA LEU A 167 10.28 -14.97 -21.02
C LEU A 167 11.41 -15.32 -20.05
N PHE A 168 12.66 -15.13 -20.48
CA PHE A 168 13.84 -15.32 -19.64
C PHE A 168 13.84 -14.38 -18.43
N ILE A 169 13.56 -13.09 -18.64
CA ILE A 169 13.48 -12.10 -17.56
C ILE A 169 12.33 -12.44 -16.60
N GLU A 170 11.13 -12.77 -17.11
CA GLU A 170 9.97 -13.13 -16.29
C GLU A 170 10.19 -14.39 -15.45
N LYS A 171 10.91 -15.38 -16.01
CA LYS A 171 11.38 -16.57 -15.27
C LYS A 171 12.31 -16.16 -14.13
N GLY A 172 13.13 -15.11 -14.31
CA GLY A 172 14.03 -14.55 -13.29
C GLY A 172 13.37 -13.65 -12.24
N ILE A 173 12.24 -13.00 -12.54
CA ILE A 173 11.58 -12.07 -11.60
C ILE A 173 11.18 -12.76 -10.29
N ARG A 174 11.58 -12.19 -9.16
CA ARG A 174 11.20 -12.60 -7.80
C ARG A 174 10.51 -11.45 -7.07
N GLY A 175 9.62 -11.79 -6.14
CA GLY A 175 9.00 -10.83 -5.25
C GLY A 175 9.94 -10.39 -4.12
N GLY A 176 9.38 -9.71 -3.12
CA GLY A 176 10.09 -9.43 -1.88
C GLY A 176 10.49 -10.72 -1.17
N VAL A 177 11.71 -10.75 -0.63
CA VAL A 177 12.17 -11.88 0.19
C VAL A 177 11.39 -11.88 1.49
N VAL A 178 10.69 -12.98 1.76
CA VAL A 178 9.96 -13.20 3.01
C VAL A 178 10.51 -14.46 3.65
N MET A 179 10.93 -14.34 4.90
CA MET A 179 11.58 -15.42 5.60
C MET A 179 11.26 -15.38 7.09
N ILE A 180 11.06 -16.56 7.69
CA ILE A 180 10.82 -16.74 9.12
C ILE A 180 11.95 -17.63 9.65
N SER A 181 12.96 -17.03 10.28
CA SER A 181 14.10 -17.77 10.87
C SER A 181 13.71 -18.47 12.17
N HIS A 182 12.79 -17.87 12.94
CA HIS A 182 12.25 -18.44 14.17
C HIS A 182 10.74 -18.24 14.21
N ARG A 183 10.01 -19.30 14.59
CA ARG A 183 8.53 -19.31 14.63
C ARG A 183 7.96 -18.40 15.71
N TYR A 184 8.67 -18.26 16.83
CA TYR A 184 8.26 -17.44 17.96
C TYR A 184 9.49 -16.96 18.72
N VAL A 185 9.50 -15.67 19.04
CA VAL A 185 10.48 -15.05 19.93
C VAL A 185 9.72 -14.03 20.78
N GLU A 186 9.95 -14.07 22.08
CA GLU A 186 9.47 -13.08 23.03
C GLU A 186 10.66 -12.33 23.61
N ALA A 187 10.54 -11.01 23.72
CA ALA A 187 11.54 -10.20 24.39
C ALA A 187 11.40 -10.34 25.91
N ASN A 188 12.51 -10.56 26.60
CA ASN A 188 12.65 -10.67 28.03
C ASN A 188 13.71 -9.67 28.46
N ASN A 189 13.29 -8.46 28.81
CA ASN A 189 14.19 -7.43 29.32
C ASN A 189 13.47 -6.58 30.38
N VAL A 190 14.28 -5.89 31.18
CA VAL A 190 13.86 -5.16 32.38
C VAL A 190 12.84 -4.03 32.12
N TYR A 191 12.63 -3.64 30.87
CA TYR A 191 11.66 -2.61 30.49
C TYR A 191 10.25 -3.17 30.29
N LEU A 192 10.09 -4.50 30.26
CA LEU A 192 8.81 -5.16 30.06
C LEU A 192 8.20 -5.61 31.39
N PRO A 193 6.88 -5.42 31.60
CA PRO A 193 6.20 -5.83 32.83
C PRO A 193 6.16 -7.36 33.02
N THR A 194 6.40 -8.13 31.94
CA THR A 194 6.44 -9.59 31.92
C THR A 194 7.85 -10.17 32.10
N CYS A 195 8.85 -9.34 32.39
CA CYS A 195 10.25 -9.79 32.52
C CYS A 195 10.41 -10.87 33.59
N ASP A 196 10.99 -12.01 33.20
CA ASP A 196 11.39 -13.08 34.12
C ASP A 196 12.91 -13.03 34.35
N SER A 197 13.32 -12.74 35.59
CA SER A 197 14.73 -12.68 36.00
C SER A 197 15.44 -14.03 35.99
N ARG A 198 14.70 -15.14 35.84
CA ARG A 198 15.25 -16.50 35.71
C ARG A 198 15.69 -16.81 34.28
N LEU A 199 15.18 -16.08 33.29
CA LEU A 199 15.49 -16.28 31.88
C LEU A 199 16.57 -15.29 31.41
N PRO A 200 17.37 -15.65 30.38
CA PRO A 200 18.33 -14.72 29.79
C PRO A 200 17.66 -13.44 29.27
N CYS A 201 18.35 -12.32 29.42
CA CYS A 201 17.89 -11.03 28.91
C CYS A 201 18.07 -10.97 27.38
N ASN A 202 17.03 -10.62 26.64
CA ASN A 202 17.08 -10.41 25.19
C ASN A 202 16.20 -9.23 24.74
N TYR A 203 16.47 -8.76 23.52
CA TYR A 203 15.80 -7.62 22.91
C TYR A 203 15.39 -7.98 21.49
N ILE A 204 14.28 -7.40 21.03
CA ILE A 204 13.83 -7.46 19.64
C ILE A 204 13.97 -6.06 19.06
N ILE A 205 14.58 -5.95 17.89
CA ILE A 205 14.70 -4.70 17.15
C ILE A 205 13.88 -4.78 15.87
N TYR A 206 13.12 -3.73 15.58
CA TYR A 206 12.41 -3.57 14.32
C TYR A 206 13.22 -2.60 13.44
N LEU A 207 13.69 -3.10 12.29
CA LEU A 207 14.41 -2.33 11.30
C LEU A 207 13.62 -2.35 9.99
N ASP A 208 13.41 -1.16 9.41
CA ASP A 208 12.68 -0.99 8.16
C ASP A 208 13.46 -0.05 7.24
N ALA A 209 13.62 -0.46 5.99
CA ALA A 209 14.35 0.31 4.99
C ALA A 209 13.44 1.35 4.35
N ASN A 210 13.73 2.62 4.59
CA ASN A 210 12.98 3.73 3.99
C ASN A 210 13.10 3.71 2.46
N ASN A 211 11.99 3.45 1.77
CA ASN A 211 11.89 3.49 0.31
C ASN A 211 12.91 2.57 -0.41
N LEU A 212 12.99 1.30 0.03
CA LEU A 212 13.92 0.30 -0.50
C LEU A 212 13.94 0.24 -2.04
N TYR A 213 12.78 0.07 -2.68
CA TYR A 213 12.70 0.01 -4.15
C TYR A 213 13.06 1.34 -4.82
N GLY A 214 12.72 2.48 -4.22
CA GLY A 214 13.13 3.77 -4.78
C GLY A 214 14.65 3.99 -4.72
N TRP A 215 15.33 3.45 -3.70
CA TRP A 215 16.79 3.42 -3.67
C TRP A 215 17.34 2.48 -4.74
N ALA A 216 16.79 1.27 -4.88
CA ALA A 216 17.19 0.31 -5.92
C ALA A 216 17.00 0.88 -7.34
N MET A 217 15.89 1.57 -7.59
CA MET A 217 15.61 2.25 -8.86
C MET A 217 16.51 3.47 -9.14
N SER A 218 17.30 3.92 -8.16
CA SER A 218 18.29 4.98 -8.37
C SER A 218 19.69 4.43 -8.73
N GLN A 219 19.86 3.11 -8.71
CA GLN A 219 21.07 2.44 -9.20
C GLN A 219 21.05 2.30 -10.72
N ASN A 220 22.17 1.87 -11.30
CA ASN A 220 22.25 1.55 -12.74
C ASN A 220 21.31 0.38 -13.05
N LEU A 221 20.38 0.60 -13.98
CA LEU A 221 19.41 -0.40 -14.43
C LEU A 221 19.49 -0.54 -15.96
N PRO A 222 19.22 -1.75 -16.50
CA PRO A 222 19.23 -1.97 -17.94
C PRO A 222 18.11 -1.18 -18.63
N THR A 223 18.43 -0.57 -19.77
CA THR A 223 17.49 0.32 -20.49
C THR A 223 17.47 0.10 -22.00
N HIS A 224 18.58 -0.33 -22.61
CA HIS A 224 18.75 -0.52 -24.05
C HIS A 224 19.98 -1.40 -24.35
N ASP A 225 20.21 -1.65 -25.64
CA ASP A 225 21.23 -2.49 -26.26
C ASP A 225 21.15 -3.96 -25.81
N PHE A 226 19.92 -4.47 -25.73
CA PHE A 226 19.67 -5.85 -25.31
C PHE A 226 20.16 -6.85 -26.37
N SER A 227 21.00 -7.79 -25.95
CA SER A 227 21.46 -8.90 -26.78
C SER A 227 21.61 -10.17 -25.95
N CYS A 228 21.34 -11.32 -26.57
CA CYS A 228 21.59 -12.64 -25.98
C CYS A 228 22.84 -13.23 -26.62
N THR A 229 23.70 -13.82 -25.79
CA THR A 229 24.93 -14.49 -26.22
C THR A 229 25.21 -15.68 -25.32
N ASP A 230 25.77 -16.74 -25.90
CA ASP A 230 26.27 -17.92 -25.17
C ASP A 230 27.75 -17.76 -24.79
N GLU A 231 28.34 -16.59 -25.05
CA GLU A 231 29.73 -16.32 -24.71
C GLU A 231 29.95 -16.35 -23.19
N TYR A 232 31.04 -17.01 -22.79
CA TYR A 232 31.44 -17.04 -21.39
C TYR A 232 31.87 -15.65 -20.93
N VAL A 233 31.18 -15.13 -19.91
CA VAL A 233 31.51 -13.87 -19.24
C VAL A 233 32.01 -14.17 -17.84
N ASN A 234 33.22 -13.72 -17.50
CA ASN A 234 33.67 -13.71 -16.11
C ASN A 234 33.02 -12.55 -15.36
N PHE A 235 31.75 -12.73 -14.97
CA PHE A 235 30.95 -11.69 -14.33
C PHE A 235 31.51 -11.22 -12.98
N MET A 236 32.35 -12.02 -12.32
CA MET A 236 33.00 -11.66 -11.05
C MET A 236 33.99 -10.50 -11.20
N ASP A 237 34.51 -10.27 -12.42
CA ASP A 237 35.45 -9.18 -12.72
C ASP A 237 34.73 -7.89 -13.14
N VAL A 238 33.41 -7.90 -13.28
CA VAL A 238 32.62 -6.76 -13.75
C VAL A 238 32.32 -5.82 -12.59
N PRO A 239 32.73 -4.53 -12.64
CA PRO A 239 32.38 -3.57 -11.61
C PRO A 239 30.87 -3.32 -11.53
N GLY A 240 30.32 -3.15 -10.32
CA GLY A 240 28.89 -2.88 -10.11
C GLY A 240 28.35 -1.58 -10.73
N HIS A 241 29.25 -0.70 -11.21
CA HIS A 241 28.92 0.54 -11.93
C HIS A 241 29.30 0.49 -13.41
N SER A 242 29.50 -0.70 -13.96
CA SER A 242 29.72 -0.90 -15.39
C SER A 242 28.56 -0.34 -16.21
N ASP A 243 28.88 0.19 -17.40
CA ASP A 243 27.88 0.64 -18.38
C ASP A 243 27.13 -0.55 -19.01
N ILE A 244 27.76 -1.73 -19.02
CA ILE A 244 27.18 -2.99 -19.50
C ILE A 244 26.83 -3.86 -18.29
N GLY A 245 25.56 -4.26 -18.20
CA GLY A 245 25.03 -5.21 -17.22
C GLY A 245 24.74 -6.57 -17.85
N TYR A 246 24.63 -7.60 -17.01
CA TYR A 246 24.39 -8.98 -17.43
C TYR A 246 23.20 -9.59 -16.68
N VAL A 247 22.40 -10.39 -17.37
CA VAL A 247 21.42 -11.31 -16.78
C VAL A 247 21.87 -12.70 -17.16
N LEU A 248 22.12 -13.56 -16.18
CA LEU A 248 22.80 -14.84 -16.37
C LEU A 248 21.90 -16.01 -15.98
N GLU A 249 21.93 -17.07 -16.77
CA GLU A 249 21.50 -18.41 -16.35
C GLU A 249 22.75 -19.17 -15.93
N VAL A 250 22.78 -19.66 -14.69
CA VAL A 250 23.97 -20.27 -14.10
C VAL A 250 23.60 -21.52 -13.35
N ASP A 251 24.50 -22.50 -13.39
CA ASP A 251 24.52 -23.61 -12.45
C ASP A 251 25.33 -23.19 -11.21
N LEU A 252 24.77 -23.45 -10.03
CA LEU A 252 25.40 -23.10 -8.76
C LEU A 252 25.79 -24.36 -8.00
N GLU A 253 27.08 -24.48 -7.65
CA GLU A 253 27.54 -25.46 -6.67
C GLU A 253 27.54 -24.80 -5.28
N TYR A 254 26.88 -25.44 -4.31
CA TYR A 254 26.70 -24.87 -2.98
C TYR A 254 27.43 -25.71 -1.92
N PRO A 255 28.55 -25.21 -1.34
CA PRO A 255 29.40 -25.99 -0.44
C PRO A 255 28.67 -26.51 0.80
N ASP A 256 28.79 -27.81 1.07
CA ASP A 256 28.12 -28.51 2.18
C ASP A 256 28.38 -27.86 3.55
N GLU A 257 29.60 -27.36 3.76
CA GLU A 257 30.02 -26.71 5.00
C GLU A 257 29.25 -25.41 5.33
N LEU A 258 28.57 -24.81 4.34
CA LEU A 258 27.78 -23.58 4.52
C LEU A 258 26.29 -23.84 4.74
N HIS A 259 25.82 -25.09 4.60
CA HIS A 259 24.39 -25.41 4.64
C HIS A 259 23.75 -25.05 5.99
N ASP A 260 24.39 -25.45 7.10
CA ASP A 260 23.88 -25.16 8.44
C ASP A 260 23.92 -23.65 8.76
N LEU A 261 24.99 -22.97 8.34
CA LEU A 261 25.18 -21.54 8.59
C LEU A 261 24.13 -20.68 7.87
N HIS A 262 23.79 -21.05 6.64
CA HIS A 262 22.84 -20.33 5.80
C HIS A 262 21.44 -20.96 5.79
N ASN A 263 21.14 -21.90 6.69
CA ASN A 263 19.80 -22.48 6.82
C ASN A 263 18.72 -21.41 7.03
N CYS A 264 19.13 -20.26 7.58
CA CYS A 264 18.31 -19.08 7.76
C CYS A 264 18.45 -18.03 6.64
N ASN A 265 18.95 -18.36 5.45
CA ASN A 265 19.07 -17.44 4.32
C ASN A 265 18.49 -18.09 3.06
N LEU A 266 17.56 -17.40 2.40
CA LEU A 266 17.02 -17.83 1.11
C LEU A 266 17.98 -17.39 -0.01
N LEU A 267 19.02 -18.18 -0.26
CA LEU A 267 19.96 -17.96 -1.37
C LEU A 267 19.36 -18.51 -2.68
N ALA A 268 19.43 -17.71 -3.74
CA ALA A 268 19.00 -18.07 -5.10
C ALA A 268 17.63 -18.79 -5.18
N PRO A 269 16.53 -18.21 -4.66
CA PRO A 269 15.23 -18.87 -4.68
C PRO A 269 14.74 -19.12 -6.11
N GLU A 270 14.19 -20.31 -6.37
CA GLU A 270 13.64 -20.71 -7.66
C GLU A 270 12.11 -20.80 -7.63
N LYS A 271 11.45 -20.47 -8.75
CA LYS A 271 10.02 -20.77 -8.95
C LYS A 271 9.91 -22.24 -9.36
N ILE A 272 9.52 -23.10 -8.42
CA ILE A 272 9.36 -24.54 -8.65
C ILE A 272 7.87 -24.88 -8.64
N GLU A 273 7.42 -25.66 -9.64
CA GLU A 273 6.09 -26.28 -9.60
C GLU A 273 6.12 -27.48 -8.65
N VAL A 274 5.35 -27.40 -7.56
CA VAL A 274 5.32 -28.47 -6.55
C VAL A 274 4.43 -29.60 -7.05
N SER A 275 5.05 -30.72 -7.45
CA SER A 275 4.32 -31.95 -7.78
C SER A 275 3.84 -32.67 -6.50
N LEU A 276 2.80 -33.50 -6.64
CA LEU A 276 2.22 -34.32 -5.54
C LEU A 276 3.24 -35.22 -4.84
N ASN A 277 4.37 -35.51 -5.47
CA ASN A 277 5.43 -36.36 -4.93
C ASN A 277 6.33 -35.63 -3.92
N VAL A 278 6.37 -34.29 -3.94
CA VAL A 278 7.19 -33.45 -3.03
C VAL A 278 6.40 -33.02 -1.77
N LEU A 279 5.07 -33.14 -1.84
CA LEU A 279 4.14 -32.82 -0.75
C LEU A 279 4.40 -33.53 0.59
N PRO A 280 4.86 -34.80 0.65
CA PRO A 280 5.23 -35.45 1.91
C PRO A 280 6.37 -34.73 2.64
N ILE A 281 7.36 -34.21 1.91
CA ILE A 281 8.52 -33.49 2.47
C ILE A 281 8.08 -32.11 3.01
N LEU A 282 7.22 -31.41 2.25
CA LEU A 282 6.63 -30.14 2.70
C LEU A 282 5.73 -30.32 3.93
N LYS A 283 5.00 -31.44 4.03
CA LYS A 283 4.21 -31.78 5.23
C LYS A 283 5.06 -32.00 6.47
N ILE A 284 6.32 -32.44 6.32
CA ILE A 284 7.26 -32.58 7.44
C ILE A 284 7.78 -31.20 7.87
N LEU A 285 8.12 -30.33 6.91
CA LEU A 285 8.61 -28.97 7.18
C LEU A 285 7.55 -28.06 7.82
N LEU A 286 6.27 -28.23 7.45
CA LEU A 286 5.15 -27.46 7.98
C LEU A 286 4.57 -28.01 9.30
N LYS A 287 5.03 -29.17 9.80
CA LYS A 287 4.46 -29.85 10.98
C LYS A 287 5.18 -29.68 12.31
N ASN A 288 6.36 -29.07 12.33
CA ASN A 288 6.92 -28.60 13.61
C ASN A 288 6.38 -27.21 13.94
#